data_AF-A0A924A296-F1
#
_entry.id   AF-A0A924A296-F1
#
_cell.length_a   1.000
_cell.length_b   1.000
_cell.length_c   1.000
_cell.angle_alpha   90.00
_cell.angle_beta   90.00
_cell.angle_gamma   90.00
#
_symmetry.space_group_name_H-M   'P 1'
#
loop_
_entity.id
_entity.type
_entity.pdbx_description
1 polymer ?
#
loop_
_entity_poly.entity_id
_entity_poly.type
_entity_poly.pdbx_seq_one_letter_code
_entity_poly.pdbx_strand_id
1 'polypeptide(L)'
;MTKTILVWFRNDLRLHDNEVLVEAISKSDLILPVYVFDPRSFGETDFGTLKTGNIRAEFLLESVLSLRNALKQIGGNLFIKIGKPEEIIPSLIAEYEISEVYHHREVAKEETEISGLLENELWKQKTNLKHFIGHTLYNKEDLPFPIKDIPDTFNLFRKRVERDSIIKPCFVAPDSVNVPDVKDWGELPSLIDFGLKKQKQDKRAQFKFPGGEYEGLDLLQKTVSNIKYAAQSKTLVMESILSAWLCLGCLSPRKVYWEIKNSENLPNAKAMFNHILLGLLWRDYFRFMFKKHGY
;
A
#
# COMPACT_ATOMS: atom_id res chain seq x y z
N MET A 1 -24.02 -1.10 21.79
CA MET A 1 -23.95 -0.39 20.50
C MET A 1 -23.02 -1.17 19.61
N THR A 2 -23.40 -1.36 18.35
CA THR A 2 -22.54 -2.00 17.34
C THR A 2 -21.31 -1.12 17.13
N LYS A 3 -20.11 -1.68 17.33
CA LYS A 3 -18.86 -0.95 17.17
C LYS A 3 -18.46 -0.96 15.70
N THR A 4 -18.39 0.22 15.08
CA THR A 4 -17.93 0.38 13.69
C THR A 4 -16.55 1.02 13.65
N ILE A 5 -15.60 0.44 12.91
CA ILE A 5 -14.28 1.02 12.66
C ILE A 5 -14.15 1.41 11.18
N LEU A 6 -13.75 2.65 10.91
CA LEU A 6 -13.47 3.10 9.55
C LEU A 6 -12.02 2.74 9.18
N VAL A 7 -11.84 2.05 8.05
CA VAL A 7 -10.52 1.70 7.51
C VAL A 7 -10.20 2.65 6.36
N TRP A 8 -9.31 3.60 6.58
CA TRP A 8 -8.92 4.58 5.56
C TRP A 8 -7.73 4.05 4.74
N PHE A 9 -8.04 3.62 3.52
CA PHE A 9 -7.07 3.17 2.53
C PHE A 9 -6.38 4.35 1.82
N ARG A 10 -5.09 4.18 1.57
CA ARG A 10 -4.18 5.10 0.90
C ARG A 10 -3.27 4.33 -0.06
N ASN A 11 -1.97 4.25 0.20
CA ASN A 11 -0.99 3.47 -0.56
C ASN A 11 -0.83 2.03 -0.02
N ASP A 12 -1.96 1.40 0.26
CA ASP A 12 -2.10 0.07 0.85
C ASP A 12 -3.30 -0.67 0.26
N LEU A 13 -3.49 -0.54 -1.05
CA LEU A 13 -4.66 -1.00 -1.82
C LEU A 13 -4.70 -2.54 -2.00
N ARG A 14 -4.74 -3.28 -0.89
CA ARG A 14 -4.74 -4.75 -0.85
C ARG A 14 -5.47 -5.31 0.36
N LEU A 15 -5.91 -6.56 0.26
CA LEU A 15 -6.40 -7.37 1.37
C LEU A 15 -5.30 -8.21 2.02
N HIS A 16 -4.38 -8.77 1.22
CA HIS A 16 -3.31 -9.60 1.77
C HIS A 16 -2.33 -8.78 2.61
N ASP A 17 -1.85 -9.37 3.70
CA ASP A 17 -0.83 -8.75 4.55
C ASP A 17 -1.17 -7.29 4.95
N ASN A 18 -2.43 -7.05 5.27
CA ASN A 18 -2.95 -5.74 5.66
C ASN A 18 -3.33 -5.75 7.15
N GLU A 19 -2.40 -5.31 7.99
CA GLU A 19 -2.58 -5.25 9.45
C GLU A 19 -3.74 -4.33 9.84
N VAL A 20 -3.89 -3.18 9.18
CA VAL A 20 -4.95 -2.20 9.45
C VAL A 20 -6.32 -2.86 9.31
N LEU A 21 -6.50 -3.60 8.22
CA LEU A 21 -7.75 -4.29 7.91
C LEU A 21 -8.02 -5.43 8.91
N VAL A 22 -7.03 -6.29 9.17
CA VAL A 22 -7.17 -7.42 10.11
C VAL A 22 -7.46 -6.93 11.53
N GLU A 23 -6.75 -5.91 11.98
CA GLU A 23 -6.96 -5.31 13.31
C GLU A 23 -8.34 -4.67 13.41
N ALA A 24 -8.79 -3.92 12.40
CA ALA A 24 -10.12 -3.32 12.38
C ALA A 24 -11.22 -4.39 12.49
N ILE A 25 -11.15 -5.45 11.68
CA ILE A 25 -12.11 -6.57 11.71
C ILE A 25 -12.12 -7.25 13.08
N SER A 26 -10.95 -7.48 13.69
CA SER A 26 -10.87 -8.15 14.99
C SER A 26 -11.37 -7.30 16.17
N LYS A 27 -11.45 -5.98 16.01
CA LYS A 27 -11.77 -5.01 17.08
C LYS A 27 -13.11 -4.31 16.90
N SER A 28 -13.91 -4.73 15.93
CA SER A 28 -15.21 -4.13 15.60
C SER A 28 -16.23 -5.19 15.22
N ASP A 29 -17.51 -4.83 15.29
CA ASP A 29 -18.59 -5.63 14.75
C ASP A 29 -18.73 -5.40 13.23
N LEU A 30 -18.45 -4.16 12.80
CA LEU A 30 -18.54 -3.68 11.43
C LEU A 30 -17.30 -2.86 11.05
N ILE A 31 -16.87 -2.95 9.80
CA ILE A 31 -15.89 -2.03 9.23
C ILE A 31 -16.52 -1.15 8.15
N LEU A 32 -16.03 0.09 8.00
CA LEU A 32 -16.32 0.93 6.85
C LEU A 32 -15.02 1.18 6.06
N PRO A 33 -14.73 0.41 5.01
CA PRO A 33 -13.59 0.67 4.12
C PRO A 33 -13.82 1.95 3.32
N VAL A 34 -12.86 2.87 3.36
CA VAL A 34 -12.95 4.18 2.69
C VAL A 34 -11.69 4.46 1.88
N TYR A 35 -11.85 4.94 0.66
CA TYR A 35 -10.80 5.55 -0.14
C TYR A 35 -11.22 6.94 -0.62
N VAL A 36 -10.39 7.94 -0.37
CA VAL A 36 -10.65 9.33 -0.77
C VAL A 36 -9.65 9.75 -1.85
N PHE A 37 -10.17 10.12 -3.02
CA PHE A 37 -9.38 10.76 -4.07
C PHE A 37 -9.15 12.22 -3.70
N ASP A 38 -7.99 12.51 -3.12
CA ASP A 38 -7.60 13.84 -2.71
C ASP A 38 -7.22 14.73 -3.90
N PRO A 39 -7.95 15.83 -4.17
CA PRO A 39 -7.65 16.74 -5.27
C PRO A 39 -6.21 17.29 -5.26
N ARG A 40 -5.58 17.41 -4.09
CA ARG A 40 -4.18 17.85 -3.96
C ARG A 40 -3.20 16.93 -4.69
N SER A 41 -3.52 15.65 -4.82
CA SER A 41 -2.68 14.67 -5.53
C SER A 41 -2.73 14.82 -7.05
N PHE A 42 -3.70 15.57 -7.58
CA PHE A 42 -3.95 15.75 -9.02
C PHE A 42 -3.72 17.19 -9.50
N GLY A 43 -3.26 18.08 -8.62
CA GLY A 43 -2.82 19.42 -8.98
C GLY A 43 -1.44 19.44 -9.64
N GLU A 44 -0.74 20.56 -9.49
CA GLU A 44 0.61 20.77 -10.00
C GLU A 44 1.67 20.63 -8.90
N THR A 45 2.87 20.23 -9.28
CA THR A 45 4.09 20.37 -8.46
C THR A 45 4.54 21.83 -8.45
N ASP A 46 5.45 22.20 -7.54
CA ASP A 46 6.10 23.53 -7.52
C ASP A 46 6.79 23.92 -8.84
N PHE A 47 7.11 22.95 -9.71
CA PHE A 47 7.71 23.17 -11.02
C PHE A 47 6.69 23.21 -12.18
N GLY A 48 5.39 23.30 -11.90
CA GLY A 48 4.33 23.37 -12.93
C GLY A 48 4.12 22.07 -13.71
N THR A 49 4.57 20.93 -13.19
CA THR A 49 4.27 19.61 -13.77
C THR A 49 3.08 18.97 -13.07
N LEU A 50 2.39 18.03 -13.74
CA LEU A 50 1.29 17.28 -13.13
C LEU A 50 1.81 16.50 -11.91
N LYS A 51 1.25 16.77 -10.72
CA LYS A 51 1.57 16.04 -9.50
C LYS A 51 1.34 14.55 -9.70
N THR A 52 0.21 14.19 -10.31
CA THR A 52 -0.09 12.84 -10.81
C THR A 52 -0.40 12.85 -12.30
N GLY A 53 0.53 12.30 -13.10
CA GLY A 53 0.35 12.16 -14.53
C GLY A 53 -0.68 11.08 -14.92
N ASN A 54 -1.18 11.19 -16.16
CA ASN A 54 -2.24 10.34 -16.72
C ASN A 54 -2.04 8.83 -16.50
N ILE A 55 -0.82 8.32 -16.73
CA ILE A 55 -0.51 6.88 -16.64
C ILE A 55 -0.66 6.38 -15.20
N ARG A 56 -0.15 7.15 -14.23
CA ARG A 56 -0.24 6.78 -12.82
C ARG A 56 -1.66 6.94 -12.28
N ALA A 57 -2.40 7.95 -12.73
CA ALA A 57 -3.80 8.12 -12.39
C ALA A 57 -4.64 6.93 -12.90
N GLU A 58 -4.40 6.46 -14.13
CA GLU A 58 -5.09 5.28 -14.68
C GLU A 58 -4.79 4.03 -13.84
N PHE A 59 -3.51 3.77 -13.54
CA PHE A 59 -3.10 2.66 -12.67
C PHE A 59 -3.73 2.75 -11.25
N LEU A 60 -3.86 3.96 -10.71
CA LEU A 60 -4.51 4.19 -9.42
C LEU A 60 -6.00 3.87 -9.46
N LEU A 61 -6.73 4.36 -10.49
CA LEU A 61 -8.15 4.09 -10.68
C LEU A 61 -8.41 2.58 -10.80
N GLU A 62 -7.61 1.89 -11.61
CA GLU A 62 -7.65 0.43 -11.75
C GLU A 62 -7.38 -0.28 -10.41
N SER A 63 -6.41 0.22 -9.63
CA SER A 63 -6.06 -0.35 -8.32
C SER A 63 -7.17 -0.18 -7.28
N VAL A 64 -7.78 1.01 -7.20
CA VAL A 64 -8.90 1.28 -6.29
C VAL A 64 -10.13 0.46 -6.68
N LEU A 65 -10.40 0.33 -7.98
CA LEU A 65 -11.48 -0.54 -8.47
C LEU A 65 -11.23 -2.01 -8.12
N SER A 66 -10.00 -2.48 -8.27
CA SER A 66 -9.60 -3.84 -7.88
C SER A 66 -9.84 -4.07 -6.38
N LEU A 67 -9.47 -3.12 -5.51
CA LEU A 67 -9.72 -3.22 -4.07
C LEU A 67 -11.21 -3.27 -3.76
N ARG A 68 -12.01 -2.40 -4.38
CA ARG A 68 -13.48 -2.41 -4.25
C ARG A 68 -14.06 -3.77 -4.61
N ASN A 69 -13.64 -4.34 -5.73
CA ASN A 69 -14.12 -5.64 -6.19
C ASN A 69 -13.68 -6.78 -5.25
N ALA A 70 -12.44 -6.74 -4.73
CA ALA A 70 -11.95 -7.72 -3.77
C ALA A 70 -12.75 -7.67 -2.45
N LEU A 71 -13.04 -6.46 -1.93
CA LEU A 71 -13.89 -6.29 -0.74
C LEU A 71 -15.31 -6.83 -0.96
N LYS A 72 -15.89 -6.63 -2.15
CA LYS A 72 -17.21 -7.18 -2.52
C LYS A 72 -17.24 -8.71 -2.50
N GLN A 73 -16.15 -9.36 -2.90
CA GLN A 73 -16.06 -10.83 -2.90
C GLN A 73 -16.12 -11.43 -1.49
N ILE A 74 -15.72 -10.67 -0.47
CA ILE A 74 -15.72 -11.10 0.93
C ILE A 74 -16.85 -10.46 1.75
N GLY A 75 -17.93 -10.00 1.09
CA GLY A 75 -19.12 -9.47 1.76
C GLY A 75 -19.07 -8.00 2.15
N GLY A 76 -18.02 -7.27 1.80
CA GLY A 76 -17.88 -5.84 2.03
C GLY A 76 -18.09 -4.98 0.77
N ASN A 77 -17.62 -3.73 0.83
CA ASN A 77 -17.51 -2.82 -0.31
C ASN A 77 -16.52 -1.69 0.07
N LEU A 78 -16.19 -0.81 -0.88
CA LEU A 78 -15.30 0.33 -0.66
C LEU A 78 -16.04 1.64 -0.91
N PHE A 79 -16.16 2.47 0.12
CA PHE A 79 -16.70 3.83 0.00
C PHE A 79 -15.68 4.71 -0.72
N ILE A 80 -16.10 5.35 -1.82
CA ILE A 80 -15.23 6.19 -2.64
C ILE A 80 -15.80 7.61 -2.73
N LYS A 81 -14.95 8.61 -2.51
CA LYS A 81 -15.31 10.02 -2.71
C LYS A 81 -14.12 10.80 -3.27
N ILE A 82 -14.40 11.87 -4.01
CA ILE A 82 -13.42 12.93 -4.28
C ILE A 82 -13.58 14.00 -3.19
N GLY A 83 -12.47 14.45 -2.61
CA GLY A 83 -12.48 15.48 -1.58
C GLY A 83 -11.24 15.40 -0.70
N LYS A 84 -11.14 16.24 0.33
CA LYS A 84 -10.05 16.14 1.29
C LYS A 84 -10.39 15.11 2.37
N PRO A 85 -9.48 14.18 2.74
CA PRO A 85 -9.74 13.20 3.80
C PRO A 85 -10.21 13.84 5.11
N GLU A 86 -9.62 14.97 5.50
CA GLU A 86 -9.99 15.75 6.68
C GLU A 86 -11.36 16.45 6.59
N GLU A 87 -12.02 16.46 5.44
CA GLU A 87 -13.40 16.95 5.28
C GLU A 87 -14.39 15.78 5.15
N ILE A 88 -14.01 14.74 4.40
CA ILE A 88 -14.87 13.59 4.11
C ILE A 88 -14.95 12.61 5.28
N ILE A 89 -13.84 12.23 5.90
CA ILE A 89 -13.87 11.22 6.98
C ILE A 89 -14.67 11.72 8.20
N PRO A 90 -14.53 13.00 8.63
CA PRO A 90 -15.34 13.52 9.73
C PRO A 90 -16.86 13.51 9.47
N SER A 91 -17.32 13.65 8.21
CA SER A 91 -18.76 13.54 7.92
C SER A 91 -19.27 12.11 8.04
N LEU A 92 -18.46 11.13 7.61
CA LEU A 92 -18.79 9.70 7.73
C LEU A 92 -18.87 9.23 9.19
N ILE A 93 -18.12 9.85 10.09
CA ILE A 93 -18.17 9.50 11.53
C ILE A 93 -19.53 9.77 12.12
N ALA A 94 -20.10 10.95 11.83
CA ALA A 94 -21.42 11.33 12.29
C ALA A 94 -22.52 10.47 11.63
N GLU A 95 -22.35 10.11 10.35
CA GLU A 95 -23.35 9.34 9.59
C GLU A 95 -23.42 7.87 10.00
N TYR A 96 -22.28 7.24 10.29
CA TYR A 96 -22.17 5.79 10.55
C TYR A 96 -21.77 5.44 11.99
N GLU A 97 -21.82 6.42 12.91
CA GLU A 97 -21.47 6.26 14.32
C GLU A 97 -20.10 5.58 14.53
N ILE A 98 -19.11 6.01 13.75
CA ILE A 98 -17.77 5.42 13.73
C ILE A 98 -17.08 5.65 15.08
N SER A 99 -16.53 4.57 15.65
CA SER A 99 -15.86 4.60 16.96
C SER A 99 -14.37 4.94 16.86
N GLU A 100 -13.69 4.45 15.83
CA GLU A 100 -12.26 4.68 15.59
C GLU A 100 -11.98 4.71 14.08
N VAL A 101 -10.91 5.43 13.68
CA VAL A 101 -10.43 5.49 12.29
C VAL A 101 -9.04 4.87 12.24
N TYR A 102 -8.86 3.84 11.41
CA TYR A 102 -7.62 3.07 11.29
C TYR A 102 -6.98 3.33 9.93
N HIS A 103 -5.66 3.57 9.90
CA HIS A 103 -4.92 3.78 8.64
C HIS A 103 -3.45 3.37 8.74
N HIS A 104 -2.80 3.15 7.60
CA HIS A 104 -1.34 3.06 7.57
C HIS A 104 -0.67 4.43 7.66
N ARG A 105 0.40 4.50 8.46
CA ARG A 105 1.22 5.69 8.64
C ARG A 105 2.20 5.88 7.49
N GLU A 106 2.08 7.04 6.87
CA GLU A 106 3.05 7.57 5.92
C GLU A 106 4.18 8.32 6.63
N VAL A 107 5.29 8.52 5.92
CA VAL A 107 6.50 9.17 6.48
C VAL A 107 6.81 10.52 5.83
N ALA A 108 6.19 10.81 4.69
CA ALA A 108 6.48 12.01 3.93
C ALA A 108 5.61 13.21 4.34
N LYS A 109 6.11 14.42 4.09
CA LYS A 109 5.59 15.67 4.65
C LYS A 109 4.10 15.84 4.36
N GLU A 110 3.72 15.90 3.08
CA GLU A 110 2.33 16.10 2.64
C GLU A 110 1.40 15.07 3.29
N GLU A 111 1.79 13.79 3.25
CA GLU A 111 1.01 12.70 3.79
C GLU A 111 0.82 12.75 5.31
N THR A 112 1.85 13.21 6.02
CA THR A 112 1.80 13.40 7.48
C THR A 112 1.02 14.65 7.88
N GLU A 113 1.10 15.72 7.10
CA GLU A 113 0.29 16.94 7.29
C GLU A 113 -1.21 16.62 7.11
N ILE A 114 -1.58 15.88 6.06
CA ILE A 114 -2.97 15.42 5.86
C ILE A 114 -3.45 14.57 7.05
N SER A 115 -2.59 13.67 7.55
CA SER A 115 -2.95 12.84 8.71
C SER A 115 -3.14 13.69 9.97
N GLY A 116 -2.31 14.72 10.17
CA GLY A 116 -2.45 15.66 11.29
C GLY A 116 -3.68 16.57 11.18
N LEU A 117 -4.04 17.01 9.97
CA LEU A 117 -5.29 17.74 9.71
C LEU A 117 -6.49 16.86 10.05
N LEU A 118 -6.50 15.61 9.58
CA LEU A 118 -7.55 14.65 9.92
C LEU A 118 -7.61 14.42 11.44
N GLU A 119 -6.48 14.13 12.10
CA GLU A 119 -6.41 13.91 13.55
C GLU A 119 -7.03 15.08 14.35
N ASN A 120 -6.78 16.33 13.93
CA ASN A 120 -7.38 17.52 14.55
C ASN A 120 -8.91 17.56 14.39
N GLU A 121 -9.46 17.18 13.24
CA GLU A 121 -10.91 17.11 13.04
C GLU A 121 -11.54 15.96 13.83
N LEU A 122 -10.86 14.81 13.91
CA LEU A 122 -11.30 13.65 14.69
C LEU A 122 -11.32 13.93 16.20
N TRP A 123 -10.34 14.70 16.69
CA TRP A 123 -10.30 15.14 18.08
C TRP A 123 -11.54 15.93 18.49
N LYS A 124 -12.05 16.82 17.61
CA LYS A 124 -13.27 17.60 17.85
C LYS A 124 -14.51 16.70 18.02
N GLN A 125 -14.50 15.53 17.36
CA GLN A 125 -15.55 14.51 17.45
C GLN A 125 -15.24 13.42 18.46
N LYS A 126 -14.18 13.56 19.27
CA LYS A 126 -13.74 12.56 20.27
C LYS A 126 -13.50 11.16 19.67
N THR A 127 -13.09 11.10 18.41
CA THR A 127 -12.78 9.86 17.70
C THR A 127 -11.27 9.71 17.55
N ASN A 128 -10.74 8.51 17.76
CA ASN A 128 -9.30 8.26 17.72
C ASN A 128 -8.82 7.93 16.30
N LEU A 129 -7.68 8.50 15.89
CA LEU A 129 -6.94 8.10 14.68
C LEU A 129 -5.84 7.10 15.06
N LYS A 130 -6.09 5.81 14.84
CA LYS A 130 -5.10 4.76 15.09
C LYS A 130 -4.28 4.50 13.84
N HIS A 131 -2.96 4.51 13.99
CA HIS A 131 -2.02 4.34 12.90
C HIS A 131 -1.21 3.05 13.03
N PHE A 132 -0.92 2.44 11.88
CA PHE A 132 -0.14 1.20 11.77
C PHE A 132 1.04 1.39 10.82
N ILE A 133 2.11 0.62 10.97
CA ILE A 133 3.30 0.70 10.10
C ILE A 133 3.41 -0.61 9.32
N GLY A 134 3.08 -0.59 8.02
CA GLY A 134 3.03 -1.82 7.21
C GLY A 134 3.55 -1.68 5.79
N HIS A 135 4.28 -0.59 5.47
CA HIS A 135 4.81 -0.39 4.12
C HIS A 135 6.23 -0.92 3.95
N THR A 136 6.94 -1.35 4.99
CA THR A 136 8.34 -1.82 4.94
C THR A 136 8.42 -3.34 5.06
N LEU A 137 9.51 -3.93 4.56
CA LEU A 137 9.82 -5.36 4.71
C LEU A 137 10.15 -5.70 6.17
N TYR A 138 11.01 -4.88 6.78
CA TYR A 138 11.26 -4.93 8.22
C TYR A 138 10.34 -3.94 8.93
N ASN A 139 9.68 -4.37 9.99
CA ASN A 139 8.94 -3.42 10.81
C ASN A 139 9.93 -2.54 11.58
N LYS A 140 9.53 -1.29 11.82
CA LYS A 140 10.35 -0.31 12.54
C LYS A 140 10.77 -0.83 13.92
N GLU A 141 9.88 -1.56 14.59
CA GLU A 141 10.06 -2.08 15.95
C GLU A 141 11.06 -3.24 15.99
N ASP A 142 11.33 -3.89 14.86
CA ASP A 142 12.25 -5.02 14.76
C ASP A 142 13.64 -4.58 14.26
N LEU A 143 13.86 -3.29 14.04
CA LEU A 143 15.18 -2.76 13.64
C LEU A 143 16.17 -2.82 14.81
N PRO A 144 17.47 -3.07 14.56
CA PRO A 144 18.48 -3.17 15.62
C PRO A 144 19.00 -1.80 16.08
N PHE A 145 18.31 -0.74 15.67
CA PHE A 145 18.60 0.66 15.98
C PHE A 145 17.30 1.47 15.91
N PRO A 146 17.19 2.56 16.68
CA PRO A 146 16.11 3.52 16.47
C PRO A 146 16.30 4.25 15.13
N ILE A 147 15.20 4.82 14.59
CA ILE A 147 15.22 5.52 13.29
C ILE A 147 16.31 6.60 13.19
N LYS A 148 16.54 7.35 14.27
CA LYS A 148 17.57 8.41 14.32
C LYS A 148 19.00 7.88 14.13
N ASP A 149 19.25 6.62 14.47
CA ASP A 149 20.58 6.00 14.46
C ASP A 149 20.74 5.03 13.27
N ILE A 150 19.84 5.10 12.29
CA ILE A 150 19.97 4.34 11.03
C ILE A 150 21.27 4.75 10.34
N PRO A 151 22.10 3.78 9.91
CA PRO A 151 23.34 4.07 9.22
C PRO A 151 23.13 4.90 7.94
N ASP A 152 23.98 5.92 7.70
CA ASP A 152 23.93 6.72 6.46
C ASP A 152 24.49 5.97 5.23
N THR A 153 25.02 4.75 5.44
CA THR A 153 25.44 3.87 4.35
C THR A 153 24.53 2.66 4.27
N PHE A 154 24.00 2.40 3.07
CA PHE A 154 23.13 1.27 2.82
C PHE A 154 23.77 -0.07 3.20
N ASN A 155 25.07 -0.26 2.93
CA ASN A 155 25.76 -1.51 3.24
C ASN A 155 25.79 -1.80 4.75
N LEU A 156 25.95 -0.78 5.60
CA LEU A 156 25.93 -0.96 7.05
C LEU A 156 24.50 -1.21 7.56
N PHE A 157 23.51 -0.50 7.02
CA PHE A 157 22.10 -0.75 7.27
C PHE A 157 21.75 -2.22 6.96
N ARG A 158 22.01 -2.65 5.72
CA ARG A 158 21.76 -4.00 5.23
C ARG A 158 22.39 -5.07 6.12
N LYS A 159 23.70 -4.95 6.39
CA LYS A 159 24.44 -5.93 7.20
C LYS A 159 23.84 -6.10 8.60
N ARG A 160 23.35 -5.01 9.21
CA ARG A 160 22.74 -5.04 10.54
C ARG A 160 21.34 -5.64 10.51
N VAL A 161 20.46 -5.21 9.61
CA VAL A 161 19.09 -5.75 9.54
C VAL A 161 19.06 -7.23 9.14
N GLU A 162 19.94 -7.67 8.22
CA GLU A 162 20.03 -9.08 7.83
C GLU A 162 20.54 -9.98 8.98
N ARG A 163 21.31 -9.43 9.92
CA ARG A 163 21.88 -10.17 11.06
C ARG A 163 20.97 -10.17 12.28
N ASP A 164 20.38 -9.01 12.58
CA ASP A 164 19.79 -8.72 13.89
C ASP A 164 18.26 -8.54 13.86
N SER A 165 17.64 -8.56 12.67
CA SER A 165 16.20 -8.37 12.51
C SER A 165 15.53 -9.57 11.84
N ILE A 166 14.22 -9.68 12.04
CA ILE A 166 13.40 -10.75 11.47
C ILE A 166 12.34 -10.12 10.57
N ILE A 167 12.17 -10.71 9.38
CA ILE A 167 11.04 -10.39 8.51
C ILE A 167 9.83 -11.15 9.06
N LYS A 168 8.79 -10.43 9.47
CA LYS A 168 7.59 -11.06 10.04
C LYS A 168 6.80 -11.84 8.98
N PRO A 169 6.08 -12.90 9.36
CA PRO A 169 5.13 -13.54 8.46
C PRO A 169 4.05 -12.54 8.00
N CYS A 170 3.42 -12.83 6.86
CA CYS A 170 2.30 -12.04 6.39
C CYS A 170 1.07 -12.23 7.28
N PHE A 171 0.29 -11.17 7.45
CA PHE A 171 -1.08 -11.31 7.95
C PHE A 171 -1.94 -12.08 6.93
N VAL A 172 -2.78 -12.96 7.44
CA VAL A 172 -3.74 -13.72 6.62
C VAL A 172 -4.81 -12.75 6.13
N ALA A 173 -5.13 -12.83 4.83
CA ALA A 173 -6.21 -12.02 4.26
C ALA A 173 -7.55 -12.47 4.87
N PRO A 174 -8.48 -11.56 5.18
CA PRO A 174 -9.79 -11.93 5.70
C PRO A 174 -10.63 -12.64 4.65
N ASP A 175 -11.36 -13.68 5.05
CA ASP A 175 -12.30 -14.41 4.18
C ASP A 175 -13.68 -13.75 4.12
N SER A 176 -14.02 -12.93 5.12
CA SER A 176 -15.30 -12.23 5.21
C SER A 176 -15.15 -10.91 5.99
N VAL A 177 -15.98 -9.92 5.66
CA VAL A 177 -16.14 -8.69 6.43
C VAL A 177 -17.61 -8.35 6.58
N ASN A 178 -17.96 -7.69 7.69
CA ASN A 178 -19.27 -7.08 7.87
C ASN A 178 -19.13 -5.57 7.72
N VAL A 179 -20.10 -4.94 7.07
CA VAL A 179 -20.14 -3.50 6.81
C VAL A 179 -21.46 -2.90 7.28
N PRO A 180 -21.51 -1.60 7.64
CA PRO A 180 -22.78 -0.95 7.94
C PRO A 180 -23.69 -0.86 6.69
N ASP A 181 -24.97 -0.58 6.92
CA ASP A 181 -25.93 -0.31 5.84
C ASP A 181 -25.63 1.05 5.19
N VAL A 182 -24.93 1.02 4.07
CA VAL A 182 -24.51 2.19 3.29
C VAL A 182 -25.35 2.27 2.02
N LYS A 183 -26.14 3.34 1.89
CA LYS A 183 -27.01 3.55 0.72
C LYS A 183 -26.25 3.92 -0.54
N ASP A 184 -25.21 4.74 -0.40
CA ASP A 184 -24.36 5.21 -1.49
C ASP A 184 -22.89 4.95 -1.16
N TRP A 185 -22.29 3.99 -1.85
CA TRP A 185 -20.86 3.68 -1.73
C TRP A 185 -19.96 4.61 -2.55
N GLY A 186 -20.56 5.55 -3.29
CA GLY A 186 -19.90 6.46 -4.20
C GLY A 186 -19.40 5.78 -5.49
N GLU A 187 -19.22 6.58 -6.52
CA GLU A 187 -18.74 6.12 -7.82
C GLU A 187 -17.22 6.23 -7.92
N LEU A 188 -16.63 5.35 -8.74
CA LEU A 188 -15.22 5.50 -9.09
C LEU A 188 -15.10 6.70 -10.03
N PRO A 189 -14.25 7.71 -9.71
CA PRO A 189 -14.06 8.83 -10.61
C PRO A 189 -13.36 8.39 -11.90
N SER A 190 -13.47 9.22 -12.92
CA SER A 190 -12.76 9.10 -14.18
C SER A 190 -11.51 9.99 -14.20
N LEU A 191 -10.65 9.81 -15.20
CA LEU A 191 -9.52 10.72 -15.41
C LEU A 191 -9.97 12.17 -15.66
N ILE A 192 -11.15 12.36 -16.26
CA ILE A 192 -11.68 13.68 -16.63
C ILE A 192 -12.01 14.50 -15.39
N ASP A 193 -12.45 13.84 -14.31
CA ASP A 193 -12.74 14.50 -13.03
C ASP A 193 -11.50 15.16 -12.40
N PHE A 194 -10.31 14.77 -12.86
CA PHE A 194 -9.02 15.34 -12.44
C PHE A 194 -8.36 16.19 -13.55
N GLY A 195 -9.06 16.51 -14.64
CA GLY A 195 -8.48 17.21 -15.79
C GLY A 195 -7.45 16.37 -16.56
N LEU A 196 -7.44 15.05 -16.35
CA LEU A 196 -6.52 14.11 -16.98
C LEU A 196 -7.19 13.41 -18.17
N LYS A 197 -6.36 12.83 -19.04
CA LYS A 197 -6.83 12.13 -20.24
C LYS A 197 -6.17 10.77 -20.39
N LYS A 198 -6.96 9.79 -20.82
CA LYS A 198 -6.46 8.45 -21.15
C LYS A 198 -5.39 8.57 -22.23
N GLN A 199 -4.21 8.00 -21.95
CA GLN A 199 -3.13 8.00 -22.91
C GLN A 199 -3.26 6.79 -23.83
N LYS A 200 -3.01 6.99 -25.13
CA LYS A 200 -2.91 5.86 -26.05
C LYS A 200 -1.68 5.05 -25.68
N GLN A 201 -1.86 3.74 -25.50
CA GLN A 201 -0.74 2.86 -25.23
C GLN A 201 0.26 2.92 -26.38
N ASP A 202 1.52 3.21 -26.04
CA ASP A 202 2.61 3.18 -27.00
C ASP A 202 2.87 1.72 -27.42
N LYS A 203 2.92 1.47 -28.73
CA LYS A 203 3.18 0.12 -29.27
C LYS A 203 4.56 -0.43 -28.89
N ARG A 204 5.50 0.44 -28.49
CA ARG A 204 6.86 0.10 -28.05
C ARG A 204 6.90 -0.35 -26.59
N ALA A 205 5.85 -0.09 -25.82
CA ALA A 205 5.79 -0.53 -24.43
C ALA A 205 5.77 -2.07 -24.39
N GLN A 206 6.85 -2.65 -23.85
CA GLN A 206 7.01 -4.11 -23.75
C GLN A 206 6.07 -4.73 -22.71
N PHE A 207 5.56 -3.91 -21.78
CA PHE A 207 4.72 -4.35 -20.69
C PHE A 207 3.59 -3.34 -20.45
N LYS A 208 2.38 -3.86 -20.21
CA LYS A 208 1.23 -3.07 -19.77
C LYS A 208 1.14 -3.19 -18.26
N PHE A 209 0.90 -2.08 -17.56
CA PHE A 209 0.74 -2.06 -16.11
C PHE A 209 -0.75 -1.97 -15.76
N PRO A 210 -1.47 -3.08 -15.60
CA PRO A 210 -2.82 -3.06 -15.04
C PRO A 210 -2.76 -2.88 -13.52
N GLY A 211 -3.54 -1.93 -12.99
CA GLY A 211 -3.64 -1.68 -11.56
C GLY A 211 -4.38 -2.79 -10.81
N GLY A 212 -4.06 -2.94 -9.52
CA GLY A 212 -4.79 -3.82 -8.60
C GLY A 212 -3.97 -4.93 -7.97
N GLU A 213 -4.44 -5.38 -6.81
CA GLU A 213 -3.82 -6.45 -6.02
C GLU A 213 -3.72 -7.77 -6.81
N TYR A 214 -4.78 -8.16 -7.50
CA TYR A 214 -4.82 -9.41 -8.28
C TYR A 214 -3.69 -9.45 -9.32
N GLU A 215 -3.57 -8.38 -10.12
CA GLU A 215 -2.56 -8.27 -11.17
C GLU A 215 -1.12 -8.28 -10.60
N GLY A 216 -0.93 -7.64 -9.43
CA GLY A 216 0.35 -7.67 -8.73
C GLY A 216 0.72 -9.06 -8.21
N LEU A 217 -0.25 -9.80 -7.68
CA LEU A 217 -0.06 -11.18 -7.22
C LEU A 217 0.20 -12.13 -8.40
N ASP A 218 -0.52 -11.98 -9.51
CA ASP A 218 -0.29 -12.77 -10.73
C ASP A 218 1.11 -12.53 -11.30
N LEU A 219 1.55 -11.26 -11.40
CA LEU A 219 2.93 -10.95 -11.81
C LEU A 219 3.96 -11.53 -10.84
N LEU A 220 3.69 -11.51 -9.53
CA LEU A 220 4.58 -12.14 -8.53
C LEU A 220 4.67 -13.66 -8.75
N GLN A 221 3.57 -14.35 -9.02
CA GLN A 221 3.59 -15.79 -9.31
C GLN A 221 4.34 -16.11 -10.61
N LYS A 222 4.17 -15.30 -11.65
CA LYS A 222 4.97 -15.38 -12.88
C LYS A 222 6.46 -15.16 -12.60
N THR A 223 6.79 -14.18 -11.74
CA THR A 223 8.16 -13.92 -11.30
C THR A 223 8.77 -15.14 -10.60
N VAL A 224 8.06 -15.74 -9.64
CA VAL A 224 8.50 -16.95 -8.93
C VAL A 224 8.70 -18.12 -9.91
N SER A 225 7.78 -18.29 -10.86
CA SER A 225 7.87 -19.33 -11.90
C SER A 225 9.10 -19.12 -12.81
N ASN A 226 9.36 -17.88 -13.21
CA ASN A 226 10.54 -17.51 -14.00
C ASN A 226 11.84 -17.77 -13.23
N ILE A 227 11.88 -17.47 -11.93
CA ILE A 227 13.04 -17.79 -11.07
C ILE A 227 13.28 -19.31 -11.06
N LYS A 228 12.22 -20.12 -10.88
CA LYS A 228 12.33 -21.59 -10.89
C LYS A 228 12.85 -22.11 -12.23
N TYR A 229 12.34 -21.58 -13.34
CA TYR A 229 12.79 -21.94 -14.69
C TYR A 229 14.27 -21.56 -14.93
N ALA A 230 14.64 -20.32 -14.60
CA ALA A 230 16.00 -19.80 -14.71
C ALA A 230 17.01 -20.61 -13.89
N ALA A 231 16.61 -21.07 -12.70
CA ALA A 231 17.40 -21.98 -11.85
C ALA A 231 17.82 -23.25 -12.61
N GLN A 232 16.92 -23.79 -13.43
CA GLN A 232 17.12 -25.00 -14.23
C GLN A 232 17.87 -24.72 -15.54
N SER A 233 17.53 -23.62 -16.24
CA SER A 233 18.05 -23.31 -17.57
C SER A 233 19.38 -22.52 -17.56
N LYS A 234 19.90 -22.13 -16.39
CA LYS A 234 21.08 -21.25 -16.22
C LYS A 234 20.94 -19.90 -16.94
N THR A 235 19.71 -19.43 -17.16
CA THR A 235 19.42 -18.14 -17.78
C THR A 235 19.14 -17.11 -16.69
N LEU A 236 19.68 -15.89 -16.80
CA LEU A 236 19.39 -14.83 -15.84
C LEU A 236 18.08 -14.11 -16.22
N VAL A 237 17.09 -14.13 -15.33
CA VAL A 237 15.91 -13.26 -15.44
C VAL A 237 16.13 -12.09 -14.48
N MET A 238 16.18 -10.86 -15.01
CA MET A 238 16.73 -9.71 -14.27
C MET A 238 15.68 -8.80 -13.64
N GLU A 239 14.48 -8.66 -14.21
CA GLU A 239 13.53 -7.63 -13.79
C GLU A 239 12.22 -8.23 -13.28
N SER A 240 11.84 -7.88 -12.05
CA SER A 240 10.56 -8.31 -11.46
C SER A 240 9.38 -7.44 -11.87
N ILE A 241 9.64 -6.16 -12.23
CA ILE A 241 8.63 -5.18 -12.68
C ILE A 241 7.53 -4.91 -11.60
N LEU A 242 7.75 -5.31 -10.34
CA LEU A 242 6.76 -5.21 -9.25
C LEU A 242 6.58 -3.80 -8.66
N SER A 243 7.37 -2.82 -9.10
CA SER A 243 7.48 -1.50 -8.44
C SER A 243 6.16 -0.72 -8.42
N ALA A 244 5.35 -0.79 -9.47
CA ALA A 244 4.07 -0.10 -9.56
C ALA A 244 3.09 -0.58 -8.45
N TRP A 245 2.99 -1.89 -8.25
CA TRP A 245 2.14 -2.48 -7.22
C TRP A 245 2.68 -2.30 -5.80
N LEU A 246 4.01 -2.33 -5.62
CA LEU A 246 4.66 -2.02 -4.34
C LEU A 246 4.50 -0.55 -3.93
N CYS A 247 4.34 0.36 -4.91
CA CYS A 247 4.18 1.80 -4.69
C CYS A 247 2.79 2.15 -4.14
N LEU A 248 1.72 1.64 -4.75
CA LEU A 248 0.34 1.81 -4.26
C LEU A 248 -0.05 0.80 -3.18
N GLY A 249 0.88 -0.07 -2.77
CA GLY A 249 0.64 -1.10 -1.77
C GLY A 249 -0.38 -2.14 -2.19
N CYS A 250 -0.63 -2.31 -3.49
CA CYS A 250 -1.34 -3.45 -4.07
C CYS A 250 -0.57 -4.76 -3.83
N LEU A 251 0.74 -4.67 -3.60
CA LEU A 251 1.60 -5.79 -3.23
C LEU A 251 2.40 -5.44 -1.97
N SER A 252 2.39 -6.33 -0.98
CA SER A 252 3.22 -6.16 0.22
C SER A 252 4.68 -6.58 -0.05
N PRO A 253 5.68 -5.85 0.47
CA PRO A 253 7.07 -6.31 0.44
C PRO A 253 7.28 -7.64 1.16
N ARG A 254 6.55 -7.91 2.26
CA ARG A 254 6.63 -9.21 2.96
C ARG A 254 6.09 -10.34 2.10
N LYS A 255 4.98 -10.09 1.38
CA LYS A 255 4.41 -11.09 0.44
C LYS A 255 5.42 -11.42 -0.66
N VAL A 256 6.05 -10.41 -1.26
CA VAL A 256 7.12 -10.63 -2.24
C VAL A 256 8.23 -11.49 -1.65
N TYR A 257 8.77 -11.10 -0.48
CA TYR A 257 9.84 -11.83 0.18
C TYR A 257 9.49 -13.30 0.41
N TRP A 258 8.35 -13.59 1.04
CA TRP A 258 7.97 -14.95 1.42
C TRP A 258 7.67 -15.83 0.20
N GLU A 259 7.10 -15.28 -0.88
CA GLU A 259 6.87 -16.02 -2.12
C GLU A 259 8.19 -16.40 -2.82
N ILE A 260 9.16 -15.48 -2.86
CA ILE A 260 10.47 -15.78 -3.47
C ILE A 260 11.39 -16.56 -2.54
N LYS A 261 11.19 -16.54 -1.22
CA LYS A 261 12.06 -17.22 -0.25
C LYS A 261 12.12 -18.72 -0.51
N ASN A 262 11.01 -19.32 -0.94
CA ASN A 262 10.94 -20.73 -1.33
C ASN A 262 11.87 -21.09 -2.50
N SER A 263 12.28 -20.11 -3.31
CA SER A 263 13.20 -20.30 -4.42
C SER A 263 14.69 -20.23 -4.03
N GLU A 264 15.03 -19.75 -2.82
CA GLU A 264 16.42 -19.51 -2.40
C GLU A 264 17.29 -20.77 -2.43
N ASN A 265 16.69 -21.93 -2.12
CA ASN A 265 17.38 -23.22 -2.07
C ASN A 265 17.50 -23.90 -3.44
N LEU A 266 16.94 -23.32 -4.50
CA LEU A 266 17.06 -23.87 -5.85
C LEU A 266 18.46 -23.59 -6.41
N PRO A 267 19.08 -24.55 -7.12
CA PRO A 267 20.36 -24.33 -7.78
C PRO A 267 20.31 -23.08 -8.66
N ASN A 268 21.32 -22.21 -8.57
CA ASN A 268 21.42 -20.97 -9.36
C ASN A 268 20.32 -19.90 -9.13
N ALA A 269 19.36 -20.11 -8.22
CA ALA A 269 18.32 -19.11 -7.92
C ALA A 269 18.77 -18.03 -6.92
N LYS A 270 19.82 -18.31 -6.13
CA LYS A 270 20.34 -17.42 -5.08
C LYS A 270 20.68 -16.01 -5.58
N ALA A 271 21.23 -15.89 -6.79
CA ALA A 271 21.56 -14.58 -7.37
C ALA A 271 20.29 -13.73 -7.64
N MET A 272 19.23 -14.35 -8.18
CA MET A 272 17.96 -13.67 -8.45
C MET A 272 17.21 -13.33 -7.16
N PHE A 273 17.16 -14.26 -6.21
CA PHE A 273 16.61 -14.01 -4.88
C PHE A 273 17.29 -12.81 -4.22
N ASN A 274 18.63 -12.78 -4.21
CA ASN A 274 19.41 -11.67 -3.66
C ASN A 274 19.16 -10.36 -4.39
N HIS A 275 18.97 -10.38 -5.72
CA HIS A 275 18.69 -9.17 -6.49
C HIS A 275 17.35 -8.54 -6.09
N ILE A 276 16.29 -9.35 -5.98
CA ILE A 276 14.97 -8.84 -5.56
C ILE A 276 15.00 -8.39 -4.10
N LEU A 277 15.61 -9.19 -3.21
CA LEU A 277 15.78 -8.81 -1.81
C LEU A 277 16.54 -7.48 -1.66
N LEU A 278 17.61 -7.30 -2.43
CA LEU A 278 18.38 -6.05 -2.45
C LEU A 278 17.50 -4.86 -2.84
N GLY A 279 16.64 -5.02 -3.85
CA GLY A 279 15.67 -3.99 -4.24
C GLY A 279 14.68 -3.64 -3.12
N LEU A 280 14.14 -4.65 -2.42
CA LEU A 280 13.26 -4.43 -1.26
C LEU A 280 13.99 -3.74 -0.11
N LEU A 281 15.23 -4.11 0.17
CA LEU A 281 16.07 -3.49 1.19
C LEU A 281 16.37 -2.02 0.87
N TRP A 282 16.65 -1.69 -0.39
CA TRP A 282 16.82 -0.29 -0.82
C TRP A 282 15.54 0.52 -0.62
N ARG A 283 14.39 -0.06 -0.96
CA ARG A 283 13.07 0.55 -0.75
C ARG A 283 12.83 0.86 0.74
N ASP A 284 13.10 -0.10 1.62
CA ASP A 284 13.01 0.10 3.07
C ASP A 284 13.98 1.18 3.55
N TYR A 285 15.24 1.08 3.14
CA TYR A 285 16.29 2.04 3.49
C TYR A 285 15.87 3.47 3.14
N PHE A 286 15.43 3.73 1.91
CA PHE A 286 14.98 5.06 1.53
C PHE A 286 13.77 5.54 2.32
N ARG A 287 12.80 4.68 2.62
CA ARG A 287 11.65 5.07 3.46
C ARG A 287 12.07 5.43 4.87
N PHE A 288 13.01 4.69 5.45
CA PHE A 288 13.54 5.01 6.76
C PHE A 288 14.42 6.26 6.77
N MET A 289 15.25 6.47 5.73
CA MET A 289 16.03 7.70 5.58
C MET A 289 15.13 8.91 5.42
N PHE A 290 14.01 8.77 4.69
CA PHE A 290 13.00 9.81 4.61
C PHE A 290 12.39 10.12 5.99
N LYS A 291 12.23 9.11 6.85
CA LYS A 291 11.76 9.33 8.23
C LYS A 291 12.84 9.90 9.16
N LYS A 292 14.12 9.57 8.95
CA LYS A 292 15.26 10.06 9.73
C LYS A 292 15.56 11.53 9.46
N HIS A 293 15.50 11.93 8.20
CA HIS A 293 15.86 13.27 7.74
C HIS A 293 14.67 14.13 7.31
N GLY A 294 13.49 13.52 7.17
CA GLY A 294 12.26 14.28 7.00
C GLY A 294 11.96 15.05 8.27
N TYR A 295 11.66 16.33 8.09
CA TYR A 295 11.56 17.44 9.06
C TYR A 295 12.90 18.16 9.28
#